data_AF-A0A6J4SJL0-F1
#
_entry.id   AF-A0A6J4SJL0-F1
#
_cell.length_a   1.000
_cell.length_b   1.000
_cell.length_c   1.000
_cell.angle_alpha   90.00
_cell.angle_beta   90.00
_cell.angle_gamma   90.00
#
_symmetry.space_group_name_H-M   'P 1'
#
loop_
_entity.id
_entity.type
_entity.pdbx_description
1 polymer ?
#
loop_
_entity_poly.entity_id
_entity_poly.type
_entity_poly.pdbx_seq_one_letter_code
_entity_poly.pdbx_strand_id
1 'polypeptide(L)'
;MNWETIFTTQRVGQEKESAGRRSGFQRDFDRLIFSSSFRRLQNKTQVFPLPGSTFVHNRLTHSLEVASVGRSLGSIIGEEISRETGDKNSDTYEFYRYELANVIAAGCLA
;
A
#
# COMPACT_ATOMS: atom_id res chain seq x y z
N MET A 1 4.72 -6.51 20.49
CA MET A 1 4.17 -5.64 19.43
C MET A 1 2.67 -5.53 19.68
N ASN A 2 2.09 -4.33 19.78
CA ASN A 2 0.68 -4.13 20.11
C ASN A 2 -0.12 -3.78 18.85
N TRP A 3 -1.06 -4.64 18.44
CA TRP A 3 -1.89 -4.45 17.25
C TRP A 3 -2.78 -3.20 17.30
N GLU A 4 -3.05 -2.65 18.48
CA GLU A 4 -3.84 -1.42 18.64
C GLU A 4 -3.04 -0.16 18.28
N THR A 5 -1.71 -0.21 18.36
CA THR A 5 -0.85 0.99 18.26
C THR A 5 0.20 0.92 17.15
N ILE A 6 0.30 -0.20 16.42
CA ILE A 6 1.29 -0.35 15.34
C ILE A 6 0.98 0.45 14.08
N PHE A 7 -0.23 1.01 13.96
CA PHE A 7 -0.66 1.81 12.82
C PHE A 7 -0.90 3.26 13.24
N THR A 8 -0.67 4.20 12.31
CA THR A 8 -0.93 5.61 12.55
C THR A 8 -1.28 6.36 11.26
N THR A 9 -2.21 7.31 11.38
CA THR A 9 -2.56 8.27 10.33
C THR A 9 -1.70 9.53 10.40
N GLN A 10 -0.86 9.68 11.43
CA GLN A 10 0.07 10.80 11.54
C GLN A 10 1.14 10.71 10.44
N ARG A 11 1.47 11.84 9.83
CA ARG A 11 2.55 11.97 8.84
C ARG A 11 3.60 12.94 9.37
N VAL A 12 4.86 12.70 9.00
CA VAL A 12 5.99 13.53 9.45
C VAL A 12 5.83 14.94 8.91
N GLY A 13 5.95 15.95 9.79
CA GLY A 13 5.89 17.35 9.41
C GLY A 13 4.49 17.86 8.99
N GLN A 14 3.43 17.10 9.25
CA GLN A 14 2.05 17.53 9.01
C GLN A 14 1.27 17.59 10.32
N GLU A 15 0.40 18.58 10.46
CA GLU A 15 -0.62 18.57 11.51
C GLU A 15 -1.64 17.46 11.23
N LYS A 16 -2.43 17.09 12.25
CA LYS A 16 -3.42 16.01 12.17
C LYS A 16 -4.37 16.28 10.99
N GLU A 17 -4.27 15.47 9.93
CA GLU A 17 -5.06 15.70 8.71
C GLU A 17 -6.56 15.60 9.01
N SER A 18 -7.35 16.50 8.41
CA SER A 18 -8.81 16.46 8.49
C SER A 18 -9.35 15.24 7.73
N ALA A 19 -10.46 14.68 8.22
CA ALA A 19 -11.12 13.55 7.60
C ALA A 19 -11.61 13.91 6.19
N GLY A 20 -10.95 13.35 5.16
CA GLY A 20 -11.34 13.46 3.76
C GLY A 20 -12.07 12.20 3.29
N ARG A 21 -12.54 12.20 2.03
CA ARG A 21 -13.15 11.01 1.40
C ARG A 21 -12.19 9.85 1.17
N ARG A 22 -10.88 10.14 1.12
CA ARG A 22 -9.82 9.12 1.01
C ARG A 22 -9.05 9.06 2.33
N SER A 23 -8.75 7.84 2.78
CA SER A 23 -7.92 7.63 3.97
C SER A 23 -6.48 8.10 3.75
N GLY A 24 -5.75 8.36 4.84
CA GLY A 24 -4.32 8.69 4.76
C GLY A 24 -3.52 7.59 4.04
N PHE A 25 -3.90 6.32 4.21
CA PHE A 25 -3.24 5.18 3.59
C PHE A 25 -3.50 5.09 2.09
N GLN A 26 -4.73 5.36 1.64
CA GLN A 26 -5.05 5.48 0.21
C GLN A 26 -4.27 6.63 -0.43
N ARG A 27 -4.16 7.77 0.26
CA ARG A 27 -3.41 8.93 -0.23
C ARG A 27 -1.91 8.64 -0.35
N ASP A 28 -1.34 7.85 0.55
CA ASP A 28 0.06 7.45 0.47
C ASP A 28 0.34 6.56 -0.75
N PHE A 29 -0.54 5.60 -1.01
CA PHE A 29 -0.49 4.80 -2.24
C PHE A 29 -0.49 5.71 -3.48
N ASP A 30 -1.42 6.67 -3.55
CA ASP A 30 -1.50 7.61 -4.67
C ASP A 30 -0.26 8.49 -4.80
N ARG A 31 0.29 8.99 -3.67
CA ARG A 31 1.52 9.78 -3.64
C ARG A 31 2.69 8.99 -4.22
N LEU A 32 2.81 7.70 -3.90
CA LEU A 32 3.85 6.83 -4.46
C LEU A 32 3.66 6.67 -5.97
N ILE A 33 2.45 6.30 -6.41
CA ILE A 33 2.12 6.11 -7.84
C ILE A 33 2.45 7.36 -8.67
N PHE A 34 2.11 8.55 -8.18
CA PHE A 34 2.34 9.79 -8.93
C PHE A 34 3.75 10.37 -8.79
N SER A 35 4.58 9.84 -7.87
CA SER A 35 5.91 10.37 -7.61
C SER A 35 6.84 10.25 -8.82
N SER A 36 7.73 11.23 -8.98
CA SER A 36 8.76 11.20 -10.04
C SER A 36 9.70 9.99 -9.86
N SER A 37 10.01 9.62 -8.63
CA SER A 37 10.82 8.44 -8.29
C SER A 37 10.20 7.14 -8.78
N PHE A 38 8.90 6.94 -8.56
CA PHE A 38 8.21 5.74 -9.01
C PHE A 38 8.09 5.69 -10.54
N ARG A 39 7.75 6.82 -11.19
CA ARG A 39 7.69 6.89 -12.67
C ARG A 39 9.02 6.56 -13.34
N ARG A 40 10.17 6.88 -12.71
CA ARG A 40 11.49 6.51 -13.25
C ARG A 40 11.72 5.00 -13.36
N LEU A 41 10.96 4.17 -12.63
CA LEU A 41 11.04 2.71 -12.73
C LEU A 41 10.62 2.19 -14.12
N GLN A 42 9.85 2.96 -14.89
CA GLN A 42 9.49 2.62 -16.27
C GLN A 42 10.71 2.37 -17.16
N ASN A 43 11.79 3.13 -16.91
CA ASN A 43 13.03 3.07 -17.67
C ASN A 43 14.11 2.25 -16.95
N LYS A 44 13.74 1.41 -15.98
CA LYS A 44 14.65 0.50 -15.27
C LYS A 44 14.35 -0.94 -15.68
N THR A 45 15.32 -1.57 -16.34
CA THR A 45 15.23 -2.96 -16.75
C THR A 45 15.37 -3.90 -15.56
N GLN A 46 14.77 -5.08 -15.69
CA GLN A 46 14.85 -6.16 -14.72
C GLN A 46 15.82 -7.21 -15.26
N VAL A 47 17.11 -7.07 -14.92
CA VAL A 47 18.23 -8.02 -15.16
C VAL A 47 18.54 -8.38 -16.63
N PHE A 48 17.56 -8.46 -17.53
CA PHE A 48 17.72 -8.68 -18.96
C PHE A 48 17.64 -7.36 -19.75
N PRO A 49 18.46 -7.18 -20.81
CA PRO A 49 18.30 -6.06 -21.74
C PRO A 49 16.95 -6.16 -22.45
N LEU A 50 16.32 -5.03 -22.80
CA LEU A 50 15.01 -4.99 -23.46
C LEU A 50 15.13 -5.50 -24.92
N PRO A 51 14.64 -6.69 -25.30
CA PRO A 51 14.42 -7.03 -26.70
C PRO A 51 13.37 -6.09 -27.31
N GLY A 52 13.61 -5.62 -28.54
CA GLY A 52 12.79 -4.64 -29.23
C GLY A 52 11.35 -5.08 -29.61
N SER A 53 10.90 -6.29 -29.23
CA SER A 53 9.62 -6.85 -29.71
C SER A 53 8.83 -7.67 -28.67
N THR A 54 9.18 -7.65 -27.39
CA THR A 54 8.44 -8.41 -26.36
C THR A 54 8.22 -7.53 -25.14
N PHE A 55 7.03 -7.62 -24.52
CA PHE A 55 6.71 -6.93 -23.26
C PHE A 55 7.62 -7.42 -22.14
N VAL A 56 8.79 -6.81 -22.01
CA VAL A 56 9.73 -7.11 -20.93
C VAL A 56 9.27 -6.34 -19.71
N HIS A 57 9.04 -7.04 -18.61
CA HIS A 57 8.68 -6.41 -17.35
C HIS A 57 9.80 -5.44 -16.97
N ASN A 58 9.45 -4.16 -16.87
CA ASN A 58 10.32 -3.17 -16.25
C ASN A 58 10.02 -3.13 -14.75
N ARG A 59 10.87 -2.47 -13.97
CA ARG A 59 10.68 -2.40 -12.51
C ARG A 59 9.35 -1.75 -12.12
N LEU A 60 8.78 -0.89 -12.98
CA LEU A 60 7.47 -0.27 -12.74
C LEU A 60 6.36 -1.32 -12.82
N THR A 61 6.27 -2.07 -13.92
CA THR A 61 5.25 -3.11 -14.11
C THR A 61 5.34 -4.18 -13.03
N HIS A 62 6.56 -4.60 -12.69
CA HIS A 62 6.78 -5.57 -11.62
C HIS A 62 6.28 -5.04 -10.26
N SER A 63 6.60 -3.80 -9.90
CA SER A 63 6.16 -3.21 -8.62
C SER A 63 4.63 -3.09 -8.55
N LEU A 64 3.98 -2.78 -9.67
CA LEU A 64 2.51 -2.72 -9.74
C LEU A 64 1.88 -4.11 -9.55
N GLU A 65 2.46 -5.16 -10.13
CA GLU A 65 2.00 -6.54 -9.94
C GLU A 65 2.18 -6.99 -8.48
N VAL A 66 3.35 -6.71 -7.88
CA VAL A 66 3.62 -7.01 -6.46
C VAL A 66 2.65 -6.25 -5.56
N ALA A 67 2.37 -4.97 -5.83
CA ALA A 67 1.39 -4.20 -5.07
C ALA A 67 -0.04 -4.73 -5.20
N SER A 68 -0.43 -5.25 -6.37
CA SER A 68 -1.71 -5.91 -6.58
C SER A 68 -1.85 -7.17 -5.71
N VAL A 69 -0.84 -8.04 -5.74
CA VAL A 69 -0.78 -9.25 -4.90
C VAL A 69 -0.75 -8.89 -3.41
N GLY A 70 0.09 -7.92 -3.03
CA GLY A 70 0.21 -7.42 -1.66
C GLY A 70 -1.11 -6.87 -1.12
N ARG A 71 -1.87 -6.13 -1.93
CA ARG A 71 -3.21 -5.66 -1.55
C ARG A 71 -4.15 -6.83 -1.25
N SER A 72 -4.15 -7.86 -2.08
CA SER A 72 -4.97 -9.05 -1.87
C SER A 72 -4.59 -9.78 -0.58
N LEU A 73 -3.30 -10.00 -0.35
CA LEU A 73 -2.79 -10.61 0.89
C LEU A 73 -3.19 -9.78 2.12
N GLY A 74 -3.05 -8.46 2.04
CA GLY A 74 -3.44 -7.56 3.11
C GLY A 74 -4.94 -7.56 3.41
N SER A 75 -5.78 -7.69 2.38
CA SER A 75 -7.23 -7.82 2.56
C SER A 75 -7.60 -9.13 3.26
N ILE A 76 -6.95 -10.24 2.91
CA ILE A 76 -7.23 -11.56 3.48
C ILE A 76 -6.81 -11.60 4.96
N ILE A 77 -5.58 -11.18 5.25
CA ILE A 77 -5.05 -11.19 6.62
C ILE A 77 -5.77 -10.15 7.48
N GLY A 78 -6.07 -8.98 6.93
CA GLY A 78 -6.80 -7.92 7.63
C GLY A 78 -8.21 -8.34 8.05
N GLU A 79 -8.90 -9.11 7.19
CA GLU A 79 -10.17 -9.72 7.56
C GLU A 79 -10.02 -10.68 8.73
N GLU A 80 -9.02 -11.56 8.72
CA GLU A 80 -8.81 -12.52 9.80
C GLU A 80 -8.47 -11.84 11.13
N ILE A 81 -7.56 -10.86 11.13
CA ILE A 81 -7.19 -10.09 12.34
C ILE A 81 -8.40 -9.28 12.86
N SER A 82 -9.21 -8.72 11.96
CA SER A 82 -10.41 -7.99 12.36
C SER A 82 -11.44 -8.88 13.07
N ARG A 83 -11.48 -10.19 12.78
CA ARG A 83 -12.39 -11.13 13.46
C ARG A 83 -11.92 -11.46 14.88
N GLU A 84 -10.62 -11.51 15.10
CA GLU A 84 -10.03 -11.68 16.43
C GLU A 84 -10.23 -10.44 17.30
N THR A 85 -10.37 -9.26 16.66
CA THR A 85 -10.65 -8.00 17.34
C THR A 85 -12.13 -7.97 17.72
N GLY A 86 -12.44 -8.28 19.00
CA GLY A 86 -13.81 -8.46 19.49
C GLY A 86 -14.71 -7.21 19.42
N ASP A 87 -14.14 -6.01 19.29
CA ASP A 87 -14.88 -4.75 19.16
C ASP A 87 -14.93 -4.25 17.71
N LYS A 88 -16.08 -4.44 17.06
CA LYS A 88 -16.34 -4.02 15.68
C LYS A 88 -16.40 -2.50 15.48
N ASN A 89 -16.52 -1.72 16.55
CA ASN A 89 -16.56 -0.25 16.50
C ASN A 89 -15.20 0.37 16.87
N SER A 90 -14.18 -0.45 17.10
CA SER A 90 -12.83 0.05 17.39
C SER A 90 -12.13 0.53 16.13
N ASP A 91 -11.33 1.60 16.25
CA ASP A 91 -10.42 2.05 15.19
C ASP A 91 -9.51 0.91 14.71
N THR A 92 -9.17 -0.02 15.61
CA THR A 92 -8.38 -1.22 15.32
C THR A 92 -9.10 -2.15 14.35
N TYR A 93 -10.38 -2.42 14.60
CA TYR A 93 -11.20 -3.23 13.70
C TYR A 93 -11.32 -2.58 12.32
N GLU A 94 -11.65 -1.29 12.27
CA GLU A 94 -11.78 -0.56 10.99
C GLU A 94 -10.48 -0.56 10.20
N PHE A 95 -9.35 -0.33 10.88
CA PHE A 95 -8.03 -0.35 10.26
C PHE A 95 -7.72 -1.71 9.62
N TYR A 96 -7.80 -2.80 10.38
CA TYR A 96 -7.49 -4.12 9.85
C TYR A 96 -8.46 -4.54 8.76
N ARG A 97 -9.74 -4.19 8.89
CA ARG A 97 -10.77 -4.57 7.92
C ARG A 97 -10.63 -3.83 6.59
N TYR A 98 -10.33 -2.54 6.61
CA TYR A 98 -10.46 -1.68 5.43
C TYR A 98 -9.15 -1.02 4.97
N GLU A 99 -8.18 -0.84 5.85
CA GLU A 99 -7.00 -0.01 5.58
C GLU A 99 -5.69 -0.78 5.48
N LEU A 100 -5.58 -1.95 6.11
CA LEU A 100 -4.36 -2.76 6.06
C LEU A 100 -3.91 -3.07 4.61
N ALA A 101 -4.88 -3.37 3.73
CA ALA A 101 -4.62 -3.62 2.32
C ALA A 101 -3.97 -2.43 1.60
N ASN A 102 -4.32 -1.19 1.99
CA ASN A 102 -3.72 0.03 1.43
C ASN A 102 -2.27 0.21 1.90
N VAL A 103 -2.00 -0.08 3.19
CA VAL A 103 -0.65 -0.03 3.76
C VAL A 103 0.28 -1.02 3.07
N ILE A 104 -0.14 -2.28 2.95
CA ILE A 104 0.66 -3.32 2.31
C ILE A 104 0.88 -3.00 0.84
N ALA A 105 -0.17 -2.59 0.12
CA ALA A 105 -0.04 -2.20 -1.28
C ALA A 105 0.95 -1.03 -1.46
N ALA A 106 0.92 -0.03 -0.59
CA ALA A 106 1.87 1.07 -0.62
C ALA A 106 3.30 0.61 -0.32
N GLY A 107 3.49 -0.26 0.69
CA GLY A 107 4.79 -0.85 1.00
C GLY A 107 5.38 -1.68 -0.13
N CYS A 108 4.54 -2.33 -0.96
CA CYS A 108 5.00 -3.06 -2.14
C CYS A 108 5.44 -2.18 -3.32
N LEU A 109 5.07 -0.90 -3.34
CA LEU A 109 5.51 0.05 -4.38
C LEU A 109 6.89 0.66 -4.10
N ALA A 110 7.41 0.53 -2.88
CA ALA A 110 8.57 1.27 -2.36
C ALA A 110 9.73 0.36 -1.93
#